data_AF-A0A6N7LHN2-F1
#
_entry.id   AF-A0A6N7LHN2-F1
#
_cell.length_a   1.000
_cell.length_b   1.000
_cell.length_c   1.000
_cell.angle_alpha   90.00
_cell.angle_beta   90.00
_cell.angle_gamma   90.00
#
_symmetry.space_group_name_H-M   'P 1'
#
loop_
_entity.id
_entity.type
_entity.pdbx_description
1 polymer ?
#
loop_
_entity_poly.entity_id
_entity_poly.type
_entity_poly.pdbx_seq_one_letter_code
_entity_poly.pdbx_strand_id
1 'polypeptide(L)'
;MPQTVITIATRGQGLYEFTDAATDFVRQSGIAEGLLTVFVRHTSASLLIQENADPDVKRDLTEFFGRLVPPSSDPTMRWIVHTQEGPDDMPAHIKAALTQVSLGIPISDARMMLGTWQGLYLFEHRDRPHRREIVLHLGA
;
A
#
# COMPACT_ATOMS: atom_id res chain seq x y z
N MET A 1 -21.88 5.46 -7.97
CA MET A 1 -20.53 5.34 -7.37
C MET A 1 -19.75 4.28 -8.12
N PRO A 2 -18.80 4.67 -8.99
CA PRO A 2 -17.98 3.71 -9.72
C PRO A 2 -17.04 2.96 -8.78
N GLN A 3 -16.74 1.72 -9.15
CA GLN A 3 -15.82 0.86 -8.42
C GLN A 3 -15.05 -0.03 -9.41
N THR A 4 -13.77 -0.25 -9.13
CA THR A 4 -12.94 -1.22 -9.85
C THR A 4 -11.95 -1.90 -8.93
N VAL A 5 -11.34 -2.99 -9.40
CA VAL A 5 -10.24 -3.67 -8.72
C VAL A 5 -9.03 -3.63 -9.65
N ILE A 6 -7.92 -3.09 -9.15
CA ILE A 6 -6.63 -3.17 -9.83
C ILE A 6 -5.77 -4.24 -9.16
N THR A 7 -4.89 -4.86 -9.95
CA THR A 7 -3.91 -5.84 -9.44
C THR A 7 -2.50 -5.31 -9.60
N ILE A 8 -1.72 -5.34 -8.52
CA ILE A 8 -0.30 -4.98 -8.50
C ILE A 8 0.52 -6.25 -8.32
N ALA A 9 1.43 -6.51 -9.26
CA ALA A 9 2.38 -7.61 -9.14
C ALA A 9 3.63 -7.13 -8.39
N THR A 10 3.93 -7.77 -7.27
CA THR A 10 5.08 -7.45 -6.42
C THR A 10 6.19 -8.49 -6.63
N ARG A 11 7.44 -8.10 -6.37
CA ARG A 11 8.63 -8.95 -6.54
C ARG A 11 9.37 -9.23 -5.22
N GLY A 12 8.87 -8.66 -4.13
CA GLY A 12 9.47 -8.68 -2.79
C GLY A 12 9.12 -7.39 -2.04
N GLN A 13 9.67 -7.22 -0.83
CA GLN A 13 9.33 -6.07 0.01
C GLN A 13 9.65 -4.74 -0.68
N GLY A 14 8.80 -3.74 -0.45
CA GLY A 14 9.02 -2.39 -0.94
C GLY A 14 7.73 -1.68 -1.37
N LEU A 15 7.90 -0.46 -1.86
CA LEU A 15 6.80 0.40 -2.27
C LEU A 15 6.58 0.32 -3.79
N TYR A 16 5.37 -0.05 -4.18
CA TYR A 16 4.93 -0.19 -5.57
C TYR A 16 3.91 0.91 -5.87
N GLU A 17 4.28 1.84 -6.74
CA GLU A 17 3.42 2.98 -7.07
C GLU A 17 2.26 2.58 -7.97
N PHE A 18 1.08 3.15 -7.71
CA PHE A 18 -0.10 2.97 -8.55
C PHE A 18 -0.91 4.27 -8.75
N THR A 19 -0.29 5.43 -8.51
CA THR A 19 -0.91 6.75 -8.65
C THR A 19 -1.59 6.96 -10.00
N ASP A 20 -0.95 6.52 -11.10
CA ASP A 20 -1.48 6.67 -12.45
C ASP A 20 -2.76 5.84 -12.66
N ALA A 21 -2.79 4.60 -12.16
CA ALA A 21 -3.96 3.74 -12.25
C ALA A 21 -5.16 4.32 -11.49
N ALA A 22 -4.91 4.92 -10.32
CA ALA A 22 -5.95 5.62 -9.56
C ALA A 22 -6.41 6.91 -10.27
N THR A 23 -5.48 7.67 -10.85
CA THR A 23 -5.78 8.87 -11.66
C THR A 23 -6.66 8.54 -12.85
N ASP A 24 -6.35 7.47 -13.57
CA ASP A 24 -7.13 7.01 -14.71
C ASP A 24 -8.53 6.58 -14.30
N PHE A 25 -8.67 5.87 -13.17
CA PHE A 25 -9.99 5.51 -12.64
C PHE A 25 -10.82 6.74 -12.29
N VAL A 26 -10.25 7.73 -11.59
CA VAL A 26 -10.93 8.99 -11.26
C VAL A 26 -11.34 9.73 -12.53
N ARG A 27 -10.45 9.85 -13.52
CA ARG A 27 -10.75 10.52 -14.79
C ARG A 27 -11.88 9.83 -15.56
N GLN A 28 -11.88 8.49 -15.61
CA GLN A 28 -12.91 7.71 -16.30
C GLN A 28 -14.25 7.72 -15.58
N SER A 29 -14.27 8.01 -14.28
CA SER A 29 -15.50 8.09 -13.49
C SER A 29 -16.44 9.22 -13.91
N GLY A 30 -15.91 10.31 -14.47
CA GLY A 30 -16.65 11.54 -14.76
C GLY A 30 -17.14 12.31 -13.53
N ILE A 31 -16.75 11.91 -12.31
CA ILE A 31 -17.14 12.56 -11.06
C ILE A 31 -16.20 13.72 -10.77
N ALA A 32 -16.75 14.93 -10.59
CA ALA A 32 -15.99 16.14 -10.35
C ALA A 32 -15.57 16.31 -8.87
N GLU A 33 -16.45 15.95 -7.94
CA GLU A 33 -16.25 16.10 -6.50
C GLU A 33 -16.64 14.81 -5.77
N GLY A 34 -15.89 14.44 -4.73
CA GLY A 34 -16.19 13.25 -3.94
C GLY A 34 -15.00 12.76 -3.10
N LEU A 35 -15.05 11.49 -2.71
CA LEU A 35 -14.00 10.80 -1.97
C LEU A 35 -13.64 9.49 -2.68
N LEU A 36 -12.38 9.39 -3.11
CA LEU A 36 -11.80 8.14 -3.55
C LEU A 36 -11.36 7.34 -2.32
N THR A 37 -12.02 6.22 -2.09
CA THR A 37 -11.60 5.18 -1.16
C THR A 37 -10.72 4.18 -1.89
N VAL A 38 -9.52 3.94 -1.37
CA VAL A 38 -8.56 2.96 -1.87
C VAL A 38 -8.38 1.90 -0.79
N PHE A 39 -8.67 0.64 -1.08
CA PHE A 39 -8.65 -0.44 -0.08
C PHE A 39 -7.88 -1.65 -0.58
N VAL A 40 -6.82 -2.06 0.13
CA VAL A 40 -6.08 -3.29 -0.20
C VAL A 40 -6.75 -4.49 0.47
N ARG A 41 -7.05 -5.53 -0.32
CA ARG A 41 -7.71 -6.76 0.16
C ARG A 41 -6.73 -7.79 0.72
N HIS A 42 -5.73 -7.34 1.46
CA HIS A 42 -4.61 -8.17 1.94
C HIS A 42 -4.21 -7.75 3.35
N THR A 43 -3.86 -8.72 4.18
CA THR A 43 -3.46 -8.51 5.59
C THR A 43 -1.96 -8.51 5.81
N SER A 44 -1.18 -8.73 4.75
CA SER A 44 0.30 -8.77 4.72
C SER A 44 0.89 -7.75 3.74
N ALA A 45 0.10 -6.75 3.36
CA ALA A 45 0.50 -5.60 2.57
C ALA A 45 -0.33 -4.39 3.00
N SER A 46 0.15 -3.19 2.73
CA SER A 46 -0.48 -1.94 3.17
C SER A 46 -0.61 -0.92 2.05
N LEU A 47 -1.25 0.20 2.36
CA LEU A 47 -1.31 1.38 1.52
C LEU A 47 -0.59 2.56 2.19
N LEU A 48 0.09 3.37 1.40
CA LEU A 48 0.75 4.61 1.84
C LEU A 48 0.50 5.74 0.85
N ILE A 49 0.44 6.97 1.38
CA ILE A 49 0.67 8.20 0.60
C ILE A 49 2.04 8.70 1.02
N GLN A 50 2.99 8.72 0.10
CA GLN A 50 4.38 9.11 0.38
C GLN A 50 5.04 9.82 -0.80
N GLU A 51 6.27 10.29 -0.59
CA GLU A 51 7.07 10.95 -1.62
C GLU A 51 7.25 10.08 -2.88
N ASN A 52 6.98 10.66 -4.05
CA ASN A 52 7.13 9.99 -5.35
C ASN A 52 8.26 10.52 -6.24
N ALA A 53 9.10 11.41 -5.72
CA ALA A 53 10.22 11.98 -6.46
C ALA A 53 11.54 11.27 -6.16
N ASP A 54 11.95 11.23 -4.89
CA ASP A 54 13.24 10.65 -4.49
C ASP A 54 13.13 9.13 -4.22
N PRO A 55 13.83 8.26 -4.96
CA PRO A 55 13.86 6.82 -4.69
C PRO A 55 14.46 6.48 -3.32
N ASP A 56 15.29 7.33 -2.72
CA ASP A 56 15.89 7.08 -1.40
C ASP A 56 14.82 7.04 -0.30
N VAL A 57 13.71 7.79 -0.43
CA VAL A 57 12.58 7.71 0.52
C VAL A 57 11.99 6.30 0.56
N LYS A 58 11.85 5.64 -0.60
CA LYS A 58 11.33 4.27 -0.66
C LYS A 58 12.28 3.28 0.00
N ARG A 59 13.59 3.48 -0.21
CA ARG A 59 14.64 2.67 0.40
C ARG A 59 14.63 2.82 1.92
N ASP A 60 14.64 4.05 2.41
CA ASP A 60 14.72 4.35 3.84
C ASP A 60 13.48 3.88 4.59
N LEU A 61 12.28 4.02 4.00
CA LEU A 61 11.06 3.45 4.57
C LEU A 61 11.14 1.92 4.65
N THR A 62 11.61 1.27 3.60
CA THR A 62 11.77 -0.20 3.59
C THR A 62 12.76 -0.65 4.67
N GLU A 63 13.91 0.03 4.79
CA GLU A 63 14.92 -0.24 5.81
C GLU A 63 14.41 0.03 7.23
N PHE A 64 13.71 1.15 7.45
CA PHE A 64 13.14 1.49 8.75
C PHE A 64 12.15 0.43 9.21
N PHE A 65 11.21 0.03 8.37
CA PHE A 65 10.23 -1.00 8.73
C PHE A 65 10.86 -2.39 8.87
N GLY A 66 11.91 -2.70 8.10
CA GLY A 66 12.70 -3.92 8.26
C GLY A 66 13.39 -4.01 9.64
N ARG A 67 13.88 -2.87 10.16
CA ARG A 67 14.48 -2.78 11.50
C ARG A 67 13.43 -2.75 12.61
N LEU A 68 12.31 -2.07 12.39
CA LEU A 68 11.23 -1.95 13.36
C LEU A 68 10.52 -3.29 13.58
N VAL A 69 10.33 -4.06 12.51
CA VAL A 69 9.69 -5.37 12.54
C VAL A 69 10.55 -6.37 11.75
N PRO A 70 11.59 -6.95 12.39
CA PRO A 70 12.49 -7.89 11.75
C PRO A 70 11.80 -9.24 11.47
N PRO A 71 12.40 -10.11 10.63
CA PRO A 71 11.87 -11.45 10.38
C PRO A 71 11.71 -12.26 11.68
N SER A 72 10.77 -13.20 11.73
CA SER A 72 10.53 -14.02 12.93
C SER A 72 11.69 -14.96 13.29
N SER A 73 12.66 -15.14 12.38
CA SER A 73 13.94 -15.79 12.66
C SER A 73 14.90 -14.95 13.51
N ASP A 74 14.64 -13.65 13.67
CA ASP A 74 15.43 -12.78 14.52
C ASP A 74 15.24 -13.15 16.02
N PRO A 75 16.31 -13.21 16.84
CA PRO A 75 16.19 -13.53 18.26
C PRO A 75 15.24 -12.63 19.05
N THR A 76 15.04 -11.38 18.64
CA THR A 76 14.10 -10.43 19.25
C THR A 76 12.64 -10.80 19.01
N MET A 77 12.37 -11.66 18.02
CA MET A 77 11.03 -12.08 17.58
C MET A 77 10.63 -13.47 18.10
N ARG A 78 11.33 -14.03 19.11
CA ARG A 78 11.05 -15.37 19.68
C ARG A 78 9.65 -15.56 20.27
N TRP A 79 8.91 -14.48 20.48
CA TRP A 79 7.52 -14.51 20.96
C TRP A 79 6.51 -14.78 19.84
N ILE A 80 6.93 -14.73 18.57
CA ILE A 80 6.09 -15.02 17.41
C ILE A 80 5.75 -16.52 17.37
N VAL A 81 4.46 -16.83 17.45
CA VAL A 81 3.94 -18.20 17.32
C VAL A 81 3.50 -18.55 15.90
N HIS A 82 3.10 -17.55 15.12
CA HIS A 82 2.66 -17.72 13.73
C HIS A 82 3.87 -17.77 12.79
N THR A 83 4.35 -18.98 12.51
CA THR A 83 5.61 -19.23 11.77
C THR A 83 5.45 -20.16 10.57
N GLN A 84 4.21 -20.53 10.23
CA GLN A 84 3.94 -21.60 9.25
C GLN A 84 4.22 -21.20 7.80
N GLU A 85 4.10 -19.92 7.45
CA GLU A 85 4.24 -19.45 6.06
C GLU A 85 5.55 -18.70 5.79
N GLY A 86 6.57 -18.91 6.63
CA GLY A 86 7.90 -18.35 6.48
C GLY A 86 8.23 -17.24 7.48
N PRO A 87 9.51 -16.83 7.53
CA PRO A 87 10.00 -15.89 8.54
C PRO A 87 9.47 -14.46 8.36
N ASP A 88 8.98 -14.10 7.16
CA ASP A 88 8.48 -12.77 6.81
C ASP A 88 6.97 -12.59 7.04
N ASP A 89 6.25 -13.67 7.33
CA ASP A 89 4.79 -13.72 7.34
C ASP A 89 4.13 -12.94 8.48
N MET A 90 4.35 -13.35 9.74
CA MET A 90 3.84 -12.59 10.89
C MET A 90 4.43 -11.16 10.96
N PRO A 91 5.72 -10.92 10.65
CA PRO A 91 6.24 -9.56 10.48
C PRO A 91 5.45 -8.72 9.45
N ALA A 92 5.05 -9.31 8.33
CA ALA A 92 4.22 -8.62 7.34
C ALA A 92 2.84 -8.24 7.89
N HIS A 93 2.22 -9.10 8.70
CA HIS A 93 0.99 -8.77 9.41
C HIS A 93 1.17 -7.64 10.43
N ILE A 94 2.27 -7.62 11.18
CA ILE A 94 2.58 -6.54 12.12
C ILE A 94 2.80 -5.22 11.38
N LYS A 95 3.61 -5.22 10.32
CA LYS A 95 3.82 -4.02 9.47
C LYS A 95 2.48 -3.52 8.89
N ALA A 96 1.58 -4.43 8.51
CA ALA A 96 0.24 -4.06 8.06
C ALA A 96 -0.62 -3.44 9.16
N ALA A 97 -0.60 -4.00 10.37
CA ALA A 97 -1.33 -3.47 11.52
C ALA A 97 -0.80 -2.12 12.02
N LEU A 98 0.50 -1.86 11.86
CA LEU A 98 1.13 -0.56 12.19
C LEU A 98 0.87 0.53 11.16
N THR A 99 0.37 0.15 9.99
CA THR A 99 0.10 1.08 8.89
C THR A 99 -1.41 1.06 8.60
N GLN A 100 -1.81 1.01 7.34
CA GLN A 100 -3.23 1.08 6.97
C GLN A 100 -3.49 0.27 5.71
N VAL A 101 -4.71 -0.26 5.64
CA VAL A 101 -5.22 -0.99 4.46
C VAL A 101 -6.24 -0.17 3.67
N SER A 102 -6.58 1.04 4.13
CA SER A 102 -7.55 1.93 3.52
C SER A 102 -7.01 3.36 3.48
N LEU A 103 -7.18 4.05 2.35
CA LEU A 103 -6.91 5.47 2.20
C LEU A 103 -8.17 6.18 1.70
N GLY A 104 -8.37 7.42 2.13
CA GLY A 104 -9.37 8.34 1.57
C GLY A 104 -8.69 9.54 0.94
N ILE A 105 -8.96 9.81 -0.34
CA ILE A 105 -8.39 10.92 -1.09
C ILE A 105 -9.54 11.80 -1.62
N PRO A 106 -9.63 13.09 -1.22
CA PRO A 106 -10.62 14.00 -1.76
C PRO A 106 -10.45 14.17 -3.27
N ILE A 107 -11.58 14.24 -3.98
CA ILE A 107 -11.65 14.54 -5.41
C ILE A 107 -12.24 15.93 -5.58
N SER A 108 -11.60 16.76 -6.41
CA SER A 108 -12.10 18.08 -6.82
C SER A 108 -11.65 18.36 -8.26
N ASP A 109 -12.49 19.02 -9.05
CA ASP A 109 -12.28 19.25 -10.49
C ASP A 109 -11.88 17.98 -11.26
N ALA A 110 -12.49 16.85 -10.90
CA ALA A 110 -12.22 15.52 -11.45
C ALA A 110 -10.76 15.05 -11.29
N ARG A 111 -10.07 15.52 -10.23
CA ARG A 111 -8.69 15.16 -9.89
C ARG A 111 -8.57 14.75 -8.44
N MET A 112 -7.65 13.84 -8.15
CA MET A 112 -7.24 13.56 -6.78
C MET A 112 -6.53 14.79 -6.20
N MET A 113 -6.95 15.23 -5.02
CA MET A 113 -6.34 16.36 -4.30
C MET A 113 -5.05 15.95 -3.57
N LEU A 114 -4.09 15.40 -4.31
CA LEU A 114 -2.76 15.07 -3.82
C LEU A 114 -1.84 16.31 -3.91
N GLY A 115 -0.92 16.43 -2.96
CA GLY A 115 0.19 17.38 -3.05
C GLY A 115 1.17 17.00 -4.16
N THR A 116 2.01 17.94 -4.59
CA THR A 116 2.98 17.76 -5.70
C THR A 116 3.84 16.51 -5.56
N TRP A 117 4.22 16.17 -4.32
CA TRP A 117 5.11 15.05 -4.01
C TRP A 117 4.38 13.83 -3.48
N GLN A 118 3.04 13.80 -3.47
CA GLN A 118 2.30 12.66 -2.93
C GLN A 118 1.96 11.65 -4.03
N GLY A 119 2.49 10.43 -3.88
CA GLY A 119 2.10 9.26 -4.67
C GLY A 119 1.36 8.22 -3.82
N LEU A 120 0.57 7.39 -4.49
CA LEU A 120 -0.13 6.25 -3.88
C LEU A 120 0.70 4.98 -4.05
N TYR A 121 0.99 4.31 -2.92
CA TYR A 121 1.84 3.14 -2.86
C TYR A 121 1.16 1.95 -2.22
N LEU A 122 1.32 0.79 -2.85
CA LEU A 122 1.20 -0.50 -2.16
C LEU A 122 2.54 -0.77 -1.48
N PHE A 123 2.52 -0.94 -0.16
CA PHE A 123 3.69 -1.40 0.58
C PHE A 123 3.61 -2.92 0.73
N GLU A 124 4.42 -3.63 -0.04
CA GLU A 124 4.60 -5.07 0.08
C GLU A 124 5.53 -5.37 1.25
N HIS A 125 5.09 -6.29 2.11
CA HIS A 125 5.86 -6.69 3.30
C HIS A 125 6.39 -8.12 3.19
N ARG A 126 6.01 -8.87 2.16
CA ARG A 126 6.48 -10.24 1.89
C ARG A 126 7.70 -10.24 0.97
N ASP A 127 8.61 -11.18 1.20
CA ASP A 127 9.86 -11.31 0.44
C ASP A 127 9.65 -11.94 -0.94
N ARG A 128 8.68 -12.86 -1.04
CA ARG A 128 8.35 -13.55 -2.29
C ARG A 128 7.40 -12.72 -3.17
N PRO A 129 7.38 -12.93 -4.50
CA PRO A 129 6.41 -12.29 -5.37
C PRO A 129 4.95 -12.59 -5.00
N HIS A 130 4.08 -11.58 -5.08
CA HIS A 130 2.63 -11.70 -4.89
C HIS A 130 1.85 -10.94 -5.97
N ARG A 131 0.55 -11.20 -6.04
CA ARG A 131 -0.43 -10.36 -6.74
C ARG A 131 -1.35 -9.76 -5.69
N ARG A 132 -1.26 -8.44 -5.49
CA ARG A 132 -2.08 -7.71 -4.53
C ARG A 132 -3.23 -7.03 -5.24
N GLU A 133 -4.39 -7.03 -4.61
CA GLU A 133 -5.62 -6.47 -5.15
C GLU A 133 -6.00 -5.23 -4.35
N ILE A 134 -6.25 -4.14 -5.07
CA ILE A 134 -6.66 -2.87 -4.51
C ILE A 134 -8.03 -2.52 -5.12
N VAL A 135 -9.01 -2.31 -4.25
CA VAL A 135 -10.32 -1.78 -4.61
C VAL A 135 -10.21 -0.26 -4.69
N LEU A 136 -10.63 0.32 -5.80
CA LEU A 136 -10.86 1.74 -5.95
C LEU A 136 -12.37 1.96 -5.97
N HIS A 137 -12.87 2.76 -5.05
CA HIS A 137 -14.28 3.11 -4.94
C HIS A 137 -14.41 4.62 -4.86
N LEU A 138 -15.21 5.22 -5.73
CA LEU A 138 -15.44 6.67 -5.71
C LEU A 138 -16.89 6.96 -5.31
N GLY A 139 -17.03 7.53 -4.10
CA GLY A 139 -18.29 8.05 -3.58
C GLY A 139 -18.38 9.56 -3.76
N ALA A 140 -19.58 10.07 -4.01
CA ALA A 140 -19.89 11.50 -4.08
C ALA A 140 -21.03 11.82 -3.10
#